data_AF-A0A970FGM4-F1
#
_entry.id   AF-A0A970FGM4-F1
#
_cell.length_a   1.000
_cell.length_b   1.000
_cell.length_c   1.000
_cell.angle_alpha   90.00
_cell.angle_beta   90.00
_cell.angle_gamma   90.00
#
_symmetry.space_group_name_H-M   'P 1'
#
loop_
_entity.id
_entity.type
_entity.pdbx_description
1 polymer ?
#
loop_
_entity_poly.entity_id
_entity_poly.type
_entity_poly.pdbx_seq_one_letter_code
_entity_poly.pdbx_strand_id
1 'polypeptide(L)'
;MGVTLELFECFDILGVQPGAHLKEIRSAFRRLALSCHPDVAGPGSAKEFETVAAAYARLKSATPTQVTESLKKKKAKAKGARRGASPYSRESSRDRGRSRSSRREKKAGDRSQRVSDLMLERALVDAELYFARIMEKAARSTDAPQSASLAVRLLSAHPAVRMLAIGALIKSSIDAAVLSALVEMVKRWPPDDDVIESLFMLNFSKAQKEAMLSALSAKIPLLSECSALALMRFASRSPAGALVYERMLSHSSHRVLASALPKWPRKEPPDDLTLIRLLKRDEDVVLVPLLRLLRARRIPAWAAARVKLLAEKHESPAVRVWAGSIVQAQNLV
;
A
#
# COMPACT_ATOMS: atom_id res chain seq x y z
N MET A 1 32.63 -9.60 34.53
CA MET A 1 32.93 -8.19 34.87
C MET A 1 32.46 -7.32 33.72
N GLY A 2 31.22 -6.81 33.76
CA GLY A 2 30.71 -5.96 32.68
C GLY A 2 31.40 -4.60 32.72
N VAL A 3 32.19 -4.29 31.70
CA VAL A 3 32.81 -2.97 31.55
C VAL A 3 31.69 -1.95 31.27
N THR A 4 31.40 -1.09 32.24
CA THR A 4 30.52 0.05 32.05
C THR A 4 31.25 1.10 31.21
N LEU A 5 31.17 0.98 29.88
CA LEU A 5 31.71 1.96 28.95
C LEU A 5 30.83 3.22 28.95
N GLU A 6 31.45 4.37 29.18
CA GLU A 6 30.77 5.67 29.06
C GLU A 6 30.53 6.00 27.57
N LEU A 7 29.42 6.68 27.26
CA LEU A 7 29.04 6.95 25.86
C LEU A 7 30.11 7.71 25.08
N PHE A 8 30.88 8.54 25.77
CA PHE A 8 31.97 9.29 25.16
C PHE A 8 33.16 8.38 24.78
N GLU A 9 33.52 7.42 25.62
CA GLU A 9 34.57 6.45 25.35
C GLU A 9 34.20 5.57 24.16
N CYS A 10 32.91 5.27 23.97
CA CYS A 10 32.45 4.54 22.79
C CYS A 10 32.70 5.29 21.47
N PHE A 11 32.62 6.63 21.45
CA PHE A 11 32.95 7.41 20.26
C PHE A 11 34.47 7.39 19.98
N ASP A 12 35.29 7.47 21.04
CA ASP A 12 36.75 7.41 20.94
C ASP A 12 37.22 6.03 20.48
N ILE A 13 36.64 4.93 21.02
CA ILE A 13 36.94 3.55 20.64
C ILE A 13 36.64 3.30 19.16
N LEU A 14 35.54 3.86 18.64
CA LEU A 14 35.19 3.76 17.22
C LEU A 14 35.94 4.78 16.34
N GLY A 15 36.72 5.69 16.93
CA GLY A 15 37.49 6.70 16.20
C GLY A 15 36.62 7.72 15.45
N VAL A 16 35.41 7.99 15.95
CA VAL A 16 34.44 8.91 15.34
C VAL A 16 34.26 10.17 16.19
N GLN A 17 33.88 11.28 15.54
CA GLN A 17 33.64 12.53 16.26
C GLN A 17 32.47 12.39 17.26
N PRO A 18 32.54 13.02 18.44
CA PRO A 18 31.46 12.97 19.41
C PRO A 18 30.19 13.61 18.84
N GLY A 19 29.13 12.81 18.65
CA GLY A 19 27.89 13.23 17.98
C GLY A 19 27.81 12.88 16.48
N ALA A 20 28.71 12.02 15.97
CA ALA A 20 28.66 11.48 14.61
C ALA A 20 27.30 10.84 14.28
N HIS A 21 26.89 10.93 13.01
CA HIS A 21 25.61 10.37 12.56
C HIS A 21 25.66 8.83 12.59
N LEU A 22 24.52 8.16 12.79
CA LEU A 22 24.44 6.69 12.87
C LEU A 22 25.07 5.96 11.66
N LYS A 23 25.05 6.62 10.49
CA LYS A 23 25.70 6.12 9.25
C LYS A 23 27.23 6.06 9.39
N GLU A 24 27.84 7.07 10.01
CA GLU A 24 29.29 7.16 10.24
C GLU A 24 29.74 6.20 11.35
N ILE A 25 28.92 6.05 12.39
CA ILE A 25 29.15 5.06 13.46
C ILE A 25 29.16 3.64 12.87
N ARG A 26 28.21 3.33 11.95
CA ARG A 26 28.14 2.03 11.27
C ARG A 26 29.32 1.79 10.33
N SER A 27 29.76 2.80 9.58
CA SER A 27 30.90 2.65 8.67
C SER A 27 32.21 2.46 9.44
N ALA A 28 32.41 3.20 10.52
CA ALA A 28 33.58 3.06 11.40
C ALA A 28 33.62 1.69 12.06
N PHE A 29 32.49 1.21 12.59
CA PHE A 29 32.37 -0.14 13.13
C PHE A 29 32.71 -1.21 12.09
N ARG A 30 32.16 -1.14 10.87
CA ARG A 30 32.45 -2.13 9.81
C ARG A 30 33.94 -2.21 9.48
N ARG A 31 34.61 -1.05 9.40
CA ARG A 31 36.04 -0.99 9.11
C ARG A 31 36.88 -1.61 10.23
N LEU A 32 36.57 -1.30 11.49
CA LEU A 32 37.28 -1.85 12.66
C LEU A 32 36.98 -3.34 12.88
N ALA A 33 35.73 -3.75 12.65
CA ALA A 33 35.32 -5.15 12.73
C ALA A 33 36.06 -6.02 11.71
N LEU A 34 36.29 -5.52 10.49
CA LEU A 34 37.04 -6.23 9.46
C LEU A 34 38.54 -6.33 9.80
N SER A 35 39.13 -5.32 10.42
CA SER A 35 40.55 -5.36 10.81
C SER A 35 40.83 -6.21 12.05
N CYS A 36 39.86 -6.30 12.97
CA CYS A 36 40.04 -6.97 14.25
C CYS A 36 39.32 -8.34 14.33
N HIS A 37 38.69 -8.81 13.24
CA HIS A 37 37.96 -10.08 13.23
C HIS A 37 38.90 -11.24 13.59
N PRO A 38 38.52 -12.15 14.50
CA PRO A 38 39.38 -13.25 14.93
C PRO A 38 39.81 -14.18 13.78
N ASP A 39 39.00 -14.27 12.72
CA ASP A 39 39.35 -15.04 11.50
C ASP A 39 40.44 -14.38 10.65
N VAL A 40 40.66 -13.07 10.79
CA VAL A 40 41.60 -12.28 9.97
C VAL A 40 42.87 -11.93 10.76
N ALA A 41 42.73 -11.57 12.04
CA ALA A 41 43.82 -11.11 12.91
C ALA A 41 44.22 -12.12 14.01
N GLY A 42 43.56 -13.28 14.05
CA GLY A 42 43.87 -14.38 14.99
C GLY A 42 43.26 -14.19 16.39
N PRO A 43 43.45 -15.18 17.29
CA PRO A 43 42.78 -15.22 18.60
C PRO A 43 43.20 -14.11 19.58
N GLY A 44 44.30 -13.39 19.29
CA GLY A 44 44.76 -12.25 20.08
C GLY A 44 43.88 -10.99 19.94
N SER A 45 43.17 -10.83 18.83
CA SER A 45 42.32 -9.65 18.55
C SER A 45 40.87 -9.79 19.05
N ALA A 46 40.52 -10.94 19.63
CA ALA A 46 39.16 -11.23 20.10
C ALA A 46 38.69 -10.24 21.17
N LYS A 47 39.58 -9.84 22.08
CA LYS A 47 39.28 -8.84 23.12
C LYS A 47 39.04 -7.45 22.53
N GLU A 48 39.81 -7.07 21.52
CA GLU A 48 39.64 -5.78 20.84
C GLU A 48 38.33 -5.76 20.05
N PHE A 49 38.00 -6.85 19.36
CA PHE A 49 36.73 -7.00 18.67
C PHE A 49 35.53 -6.90 19.64
N GLU A 50 35.62 -7.53 20.81
CA GLU A 50 34.60 -7.45 21.84
C GLU A 50 34.40 -6.00 22.34
N THR A 51 35.49 -5.24 22.55
CA THR A 51 35.40 -3.83 22.94
C THR A 51 34.75 -2.95 21.87
N VAL A 52 35.08 -3.17 20.59
CA VAL A 52 34.51 -2.44 19.44
C VAL A 52 33.02 -2.78 19.26
N ALA A 53 32.65 -4.05 19.43
CA ALA A 53 31.25 -4.50 19.38
C ALA A 53 30.42 -3.94 20.54
N ALA A 54 30.97 -3.93 21.76
CA ALA A 54 30.33 -3.35 22.94
C ALA A 54 30.10 -1.84 22.79
N ALA A 55 31.10 -1.10 22.27
CA ALA A 55 30.99 0.33 21.98
C ALA A 55 29.89 0.63 20.94
N TYR A 56 29.82 -0.15 19.86
CA TYR A 56 28.78 0.00 18.85
C TYR A 56 27.38 -0.31 19.39
N ALA A 57 27.23 -1.38 20.17
CA ALA A 57 25.94 -1.75 20.77
C ALA A 57 25.42 -0.65 21.72
N ARG A 58 26.33 -0.06 22.52
CA ARG A 58 26.01 1.04 23.44
C ARG A 58 25.61 2.33 22.73
N LEU A 59 26.27 2.67 21.62
CA LEU A 59 25.90 3.84 20.81
C LEU A 59 24.61 3.63 20.01
N LYS A 60 24.31 2.40 19.61
CA LYS A 60 23.07 2.06 18.90
C LYS A 60 21.84 2.09 19.82
N SER A 61 21.99 1.77 21.10
CA SER A 61 20.89 1.79 22.08
C SER A 61 20.70 3.14 22.79
N ALA A 62 21.63 4.08 22.63
CA ALA A 62 21.55 5.41 23.25
C ALA A 62 20.51 6.31 22.57
N THR A 63 19.71 7.00 23.38
CA THR A 63 18.75 8.00 22.88
C THR A 63 19.44 9.33 22.57
N PRO A 64 18.93 10.14 21.63
CA PRO A 64 19.55 11.42 21.25
C PRO A 64 19.73 12.38 22.44
N THR A 65 18.82 12.34 23.43
CA THR A 65 18.94 13.12 24.68
C THR A 65 20.15 12.70 25.51
N GLN A 66 20.40 11.41 25.69
CA GLN A 66 21.56 10.88 26.44
C GLN A 66 22.89 11.22 25.78
N VAL A 67 22.94 11.22 24.45
CA VAL A 67 24.12 11.63 23.67
C VAL A 67 24.41 13.12 23.91
N THR A 68 23.39 13.99 23.84
CA THR A 68 23.59 15.44 24.07
C THR A 68 24.00 15.78 25.50
N GLU A 69 23.48 15.06 26.50
CA GLU A 69 23.82 15.27 27.91
C GLU A 69 25.27 14.85 28.21
N SER A 70 25.72 13.74 27.62
CA SER A 70 27.11 13.26 27.73
C SER A 70 28.11 14.24 27.11
N LEU A 71 27.76 14.84 25.97
CA LEU A 71 28.56 15.89 25.33
C LEU A 71 28.62 17.18 26.15
N LYS A 72 27.55 17.53 26.89
CA LYS A 72 27.54 18.67 27.82
C LYS A 72 28.43 18.42 29.04
N LYS A 73 28.44 17.20 29.61
CA LYS A 73 29.31 16.82 30.74
C LYS A 73 30.81 16.93 30.38
N LYS A 74 31.21 16.56 29.15
CA LYS A 74 32.61 16.73 28.68
C LYS A 74 33.02 18.21 28.57
N LYS A 75 32.12 19.09 28.08
CA LYS A 75 32.37 20.54 28.01
C LYS A 75 32.52 21.19 29.39
N ALA A 76 31.79 20.70 30.40
CA ALA A 76 31.93 21.15 31.78
C ALA A 76 33.28 20.71 32.41
N LYS A 77 33.70 19.45 32.19
CA LYS A 77 35.03 18.96 32.63
C LYS A 77 36.19 19.70 31.94
N ALA A 78 36.08 20.02 30.65
CA ALA A 78 37.11 20.74 29.91
C ALA A 78 37.25 22.23 30.29
N LYS A 79 36.20 22.85 30.86
CA LYS A 79 36.24 24.23 31.39
C LYS A 79 36.90 24.32 32.78
N GLY A 80 36.87 23.25 33.57
CA GLY A 80 37.57 23.19 34.87
C GLY A 80 39.09 23.13 34.76
N ALA A 81 39.62 22.57 33.66
CA ALA A 81 41.05 22.35 33.46
C ALA A 81 41.82 23.54 32.83
N ARG A 82 41.18 24.71 32.63
CA ARG A 82 41.80 25.89 31.96
C ARG A 82 41.98 27.12 32.87
N ARG A 83 42.03 26.94 34.19
CA ARG A 83 42.48 27.98 35.14
C ARG A 83 43.96 27.78 35.43
N GLY A 84 44.82 28.34 34.59
CA GLY A 84 46.27 28.30 34.82
C GLY A 84 47.07 28.46 33.54
N ALA A 85 46.98 29.62 32.88
CA ALA A 85 47.98 30.01 31.88
C ALA A 85 48.06 31.55 31.84
N SER A 86 49.28 32.04 32.10
CA SER A 86 49.73 33.44 32.19
C SER A 86 49.24 34.35 31.05
N PRO A 87 48.95 35.64 31.32
CA PRO A 87 48.37 36.56 30.34
C PRO A 87 49.38 37.18 29.36
N TYR A 88 50.68 36.84 29.46
CA TYR A 88 51.74 37.49 28.68
C TYR A 88 52.51 36.48 27.82
N SER A 89 52.00 36.10 26.64
CA SER A 89 52.81 35.46 25.57
C SER A 89 52.05 35.27 24.25
N ARG A 90 51.24 36.24 23.77
CA ARG A 90 50.36 35.98 22.61
C ARG A 90 50.28 37.04 21.51
N GLU A 91 51.24 37.95 21.40
CA GLU A 91 51.18 38.96 20.33
C GLU A 91 52.06 38.64 19.11
N SER A 92 53.16 37.87 19.22
CA SER A 92 54.14 37.81 18.11
C SER A 92 54.08 36.59 17.16
N SER A 93 53.19 35.60 17.36
CA SER A 93 53.17 34.37 16.53
C SER A 93 51.84 34.06 15.84
N ARG A 94 50.81 34.90 16.04
CA ARG A 94 49.47 34.63 15.50
C ARG A 94 49.33 34.90 14.01
N ASP A 95 50.17 35.75 13.42
CA ASP A 95 49.99 36.16 12.02
C ASP A 95 50.63 35.22 10.99
N ARG A 96 51.80 34.63 11.30
CA ARG A 96 52.48 33.68 10.39
C ARG A 96 51.90 32.26 10.44
N GLY A 97 51.29 31.86 11.56
CA GLY A 97 50.61 30.55 11.69
C GLY A 97 49.24 30.50 11.02
N ARG A 98 48.48 31.60 11.06
CA ARG A 98 47.12 31.73 10.50
C ARG A 98 47.09 31.70 8.98
N SER A 99 48.14 32.22 8.33
CA SER A 99 48.34 32.15 6.87
C SER A 99 48.63 30.71 6.38
N ARG A 100 49.43 29.94 7.12
CA ARG A 100 49.73 28.53 6.77
C ARG A 100 48.61 27.56 7.15
N SER A 101 47.90 27.80 8.27
CA SER A 101 46.76 26.98 8.67
C SER A 101 45.57 27.18 7.73
N SER A 102 45.21 28.43 7.39
CA SER A 102 44.12 28.73 6.44
C SER A 102 44.40 28.19 5.03
N ARG A 103 45.66 28.19 4.57
CA ARG A 103 46.03 27.59 3.27
C ARG A 103 45.99 26.06 3.29
N ARG A 104 46.30 25.43 4.43
CA ARG A 104 46.14 23.97 4.62
C ARG A 104 44.68 23.57 4.75
N GLU A 105 43.86 24.34 5.46
CA GLU A 105 42.41 24.12 5.57
C GLU A 105 41.70 24.32 4.23
N LYS A 106 42.07 25.32 3.43
CA LYS A 106 41.55 25.49 2.05
C LYS A 106 41.94 24.31 1.13
N LYS A 107 43.19 23.83 1.21
CA LYS A 107 43.63 22.65 0.44
C LYS A 107 42.98 21.34 0.91
N ALA A 108 42.71 21.20 2.21
CA ALA A 108 41.99 20.07 2.76
C ALA A 108 40.50 20.11 2.36
N GLY A 109 39.90 21.30 2.37
CA GLY A 109 38.54 21.56 1.87
C GLY A 109 38.40 21.21 0.38
N ASP A 110 39.31 21.68 -0.46
CA ASP A 110 39.36 21.37 -1.90
C ASP A 110 39.57 19.87 -2.15
N ARG A 111 40.43 19.19 -1.38
CA ARG A 111 40.55 17.72 -1.45
C ARG A 111 39.28 17.00 -0.99
N SER A 112 38.61 17.47 0.06
CA SER A 112 37.35 16.88 0.51
C SER A 112 36.23 17.09 -0.49
N GLN A 113 36.16 18.26 -1.13
CA GLN A 113 35.21 18.56 -2.21
C GLN A 113 35.46 17.66 -3.41
N ARG A 114 36.71 17.52 -3.87
CA ARG A 114 37.04 16.58 -4.96
C ARG A 114 36.68 15.13 -4.63
N VAL A 115 36.89 14.69 -3.39
CA VAL A 115 36.48 13.33 -2.98
C VAL A 115 34.96 13.21 -2.96
N SER A 116 34.23 14.24 -2.50
CA SER A 116 32.77 14.27 -2.55
C SER A 116 32.24 14.27 -3.98
N ASP A 117 32.85 15.03 -4.88
CA ASP A 117 32.50 15.11 -6.30
C ASP A 117 32.73 13.76 -6.99
N LEU A 118 33.88 13.11 -6.76
CA LEU A 118 34.15 11.76 -7.28
C LEU A 118 33.19 10.71 -6.72
N MET A 119 32.75 10.83 -5.46
CA MET A 119 31.74 9.95 -4.89
C MET A 119 30.36 10.18 -5.51
N LEU A 120 30.01 11.43 -5.82
CA LEU A 120 28.79 11.78 -6.53
C LEU A 120 28.81 11.21 -7.96
N GLU A 121 29.90 11.43 -8.70
CA GLU A 121 30.09 10.90 -10.05
C GLU A 121 29.99 9.37 -10.05
N ARG A 122 30.66 8.70 -9.11
CA ARG A 122 30.53 7.24 -8.97
C ARG A 122 29.10 6.81 -8.68
N ALA A 123 28.39 7.50 -7.78
CA ALA A 123 27.01 7.16 -7.46
C ALA A 123 26.06 7.37 -8.65
N LEU A 124 26.31 8.42 -9.45
CA LEU A 124 25.58 8.67 -10.70
C LEU A 124 25.86 7.56 -11.73
N VAL A 125 27.13 7.20 -11.94
CA VAL A 125 27.50 6.10 -12.85
C VAL A 125 26.90 4.76 -12.39
N ASP A 126 26.93 4.47 -11.09
CA ASP A 126 26.30 3.27 -10.52
C ASP A 126 24.77 3.26 -10.75
N ALA A 127 24.12 4.43 -10.64
CA ALA A 127 22.70 4.58 -10.94
C ALA A 127 22.42 4.41 -12.44
N GLU A 128 23.21 5.03 -13.32
CA GLU A 128 23.10 4.89 -14.77
C GLU A 128 23.26 3.43 -15.21
N LEU A 129 24.27 2.73 -14.68
CA LEU A 129 24.47 1.29 -14.94
C LEU A 129 23.31 0.45 -14.43
N TYR A 130 22.75 0.79 -13.27
CA TYR A 130 21.58 0.11 -12.74
C TYR A 130 20.35 0.31 -13.64
N PHE A 131 20.08 1.55 -14.08
CA PHE A 131 19.01 1.85 -15.02
C PHE A 131 19.23 1.17 -16.38
N ALA A 132 20.46 1.17 -16.90
CA ALA A 132 20.80 0.50 -18.15
C ALA A 132 20.51 -1.00 -18.07
N ARG A 133 20.82 -1.67 -16.94
CA ARG A 133 20.47 -3.08 -16.72
C ARG A 133 18.96 -3.31 -16.64
N ILE A 134 18.21 -2.40 -16.00
CA ILE A 134 16.74 -2.48 -15.97
C ILE A 134 16.18 -2.35 -17.38
N MET A 135 16.67 -1.38 -18.16
CA MET A 135 16.24 -1.15 -19.54
C MET A 135 16.61 -2.31 -20.45
N GLU A 136 17.81 -2.87 -20.33
CA GLU A 136 18.23 -4.06 -21.07
C GLU A 136 17.36 -5.26 -20.70
N LYS A 137 17.06 -5.46 -19.43
CA LYS A 137 16.16 -6.54 -18.98
C LYS A 137 14.73 -6.33 -19.47
N ALA A 138 14.26 -5.09 -19.52
CA ALA A 138 12.97 -4.74 -20.10
C ALA A 138 12.94 -5.00 -21.61
N ALA A 139 14.01 -4.65 -22.33
CA ALA A 139 14.17 -4.93 -23.75
C ALA A 139 14.24 -6.44 -24.04
N ARG A 140 15.03 -7.23 -23.31
CA ARG A 140 15.04 -8.70 -23.45
C ARG A 140 13.69 -9.33 -23.10
N SER A 141 12.89 -8.68 -22.23
CA SER A 141 11.54 -9.16 -21.90
C SER A 141 10.51 -8.91 -23.00
N THR A 142 10.83 -8.13 -24.05
CA THR A 142 9.95 -8.02 -25.23
C THR A 142 9.99 -9.26 -26.11
N ASP A 143 11.01 -10.12 -25.97
CA ASP A 143 11.18 -11.33 -26.78
C ASP A 143 10.32 -12.51 -26.29
N ALA A 144 9.94 -12.51 -25.00
CA ALA A 144 8.89 -13.42 -24.51
C ALA A 144 7.52 -12.87 -24.93
N PRO A 145 6.53 -13.71 -25.31
CA PRO A 145 5.20 -13.22 -25.65
C PRO A 145 4.67 -12.42 -24.47
N GLN A 146 4.50 -11.11 -24.66
CA GLN A 146 4.12 -10.17 -23.60
C GLN A 146 2.90 -10.67 -22.82
N SER A 147 1.97 -11.31 -23.53
CA SER A 147 0.77 -11.99 -23.00
C SER A 147 1.08 -13.05 -21.93
N ALA A 148 2.14 -13.87 -22.10
CA ALA A 148 2.52 -14.89 -21.13
C ALA A 148 3.14 -14.29 -19.86
N SER A 149 3.99 -13.26 -20.02
CA SER A 149 4.55 -12.54 -18.87
C SER A 149 3.46 -11.83 -18.07
N LEU A 150 2.50 -11.20 -18.75
CA LEU A 150 1.35 -10.55 -18.12
C LEU A 150 0.46 -11.56 -17.39
N ALA A 151 0.18 -12.73 -17.97
CA ALA A 151 -0.59 -13.78 -17.31
C ALA A 151 0.04 -14.21 -15.97
N VAL A 152 1.37 -14.40 -15.93
CA VAL A 152 2.08 -14.73 -14.69
C VAL A 152 1.97 -13.60 -13.66
N ARG A 153 2.10 -12.33 -14.08
CA ARG A 153 1.99 -11.16 -13.19
C ARG A 153 0.59 -10.97 -12.64
N LEU A 154 -0.45 -11.23 -13.42
CA LEU A 154 -1.85 -11.20 -12.98
C LEU A 154 -2.14 -12.24 -11.88
N LEU A 155 -1.47 -13.39 -11.93
CA LEU A 155 -1.59 -14.45 -10.93
C LEU A 155 -0.62 -14.31 -9.76
N SER A 156 0.09 -13.19 -9.67
CA SER A 156 1.00 -12.93 -8.54
C SER A 156 0.23 -12.68 -7.23
N ALA A 157 0.82 -13.10 -6.11
CA ALA A 157 0.26 -12.88 -4.79
C ALA A 157 0.19 -11.39 -4.41
N HIS A 158 1.09 -10.56 -4.97
CA HIS A 158 1.24 -9.16 -4.59
C HIS A 158 0.26 -8.25 -5.36
N PRO A 159 -0.64 -7.49 -4.69
CA PRO A 159 -1.66 -6.68 -5.34
C PRO A 159 -1.10 -5.62 -6.30
N ALA A 160 -0.01 -4.94 -5.92
CA ALA A 160 0.61 -3.93 -6.79
C ALA A 160 1.13 -4.52 -8.11
N VAL A 161 1.61 -5.77 -8.12
CA VAL A 161 2.10 -6.42 -9.35
C VAL A 161 0.93 -6.73 -10.28
N ARG A 162 -0.22 -7.15 -9.72
CA ARG A 162 -1.44 -7.34 -10.49
C ARG A 162 -1.96 -6.03 -11.08
N MET A 163 -1.97 -4.96 -10.30
CA MET A 163 -2.38 -3.63 -10.76
C MET A 163 -1.51 -3.12 -11.91
N LEU A 164 -0.19 -3.27 -11.81
CA LEU A 164 0.73 -2.92 -12.90
C LEU A 164 0.46 -3.76 -14.16
N ALA A 165 0.15 -5.05 -14.00
CA ALA A 165 -0.18 -5.92 -15.12
C ALA A 165 -1.51 -5.52 -15.79
N ILE A 166 -2.54 -5.17 -15.01
CA ILE A 166 -3.81 -4.64 -15.53
C ILE A 166 -3.57 -3.31 -16.27
N GLY A 167 -2.79 -2.40 -15.68
CA GLY A 167 -2.46 -1.11 -16.31
C GLY A 167 -1.75 -1.28 -17.67
N ALA A 168 -0.89 -2.28 -17.81
CA ALA A 168 -0.25 -2.62 -19.08
C ALA A 168 -1.24 -3.12 -20.15
N LEU A 169 -2.38 -3.69 -19.76
CA LEU A 169 -3.40 -4.20 -20.68
C LEU A 169 -4.31 -3.11 -21.25
N ILE A 170 -4.34 -1.91 -20.69
CA ILE A 170 -5.22 -0.82 -21.15
C ILE A 170 -4.93 -0.47 -22.62
N LYS A 171 -3.68 -0.60 -23.06
CA LYS A 171 -3.23 -0.26 -24.43
C LYS A 171 -3.10 -1.47 -25.35
N SER A 172 -3.39 -2.68 -24.86
CA SER A 172 -3.09 -3.94 -25.55
C SER A 172 -4.36 -4.74 -25.82
N SER A 173 -4.33 -5.61 -26.83
CA SER A 173 -5.40 -6.58 -27.04
C SER A 173 -5.37 -7.65 -25.95
N ILE A 174 -6.55 -8.12 -25.55
CA ILE A 174 -6.69 -9.20 -24.57
C ILE A 174 -6.78 -10.52 -25.32
N ASP A 175 -5.72 -11.31 -25.24
CA ASP A 175 -5.70 -12.66 -25.78
C ASP A 175 -6.37 -13.66 -24.83
N ALA A 176 -6.65 -14.88 -25.31
CA ALA A 176 -7.31 -15.91 -24.51
C ALA A 176 -6.56 -16.27 -23.21
N ALA A 177 -5.22 -16.31 -23.26
CA ALA A 177 -4.38 -16.59 -22.09
C ALA A 177 -4.41 -15.47 -21.04
N VAL A 178 -4.51 -14.22 -21.48
CA VAL A 178 -4.64 -13.07 -20.57
C VAL A 178 -6.02 -13.04 -19.95
N LEU A 179 -7.07 -13.31 -20.75
CA LEU A 179 -8.44 -13.38 -20.25
C LEU A 179 -8.58 -14.47 -19.17
N SER A 180 -8.03 -15.66 -19.40
CA SER A 180 -8.08 -16.74 -18.42
C SER A 180 -7.36 -16.36 -17.12
N ALA A 181 -6.20 -15.70 -17.22
CA ALA A 181 -5.47 -15.18 -16.07
C ALA A 181 -6.26 -14.09 -15.31
N LEU A 182 -6.93 -13.17 -16.00
CA LEU A 182 -7.79 -12.15 -15.38
C LEU A 182 -8.97 -12.78 -14.64
N VAL A 183 -9.66 -13.73 -15.27
CA VAL A 183 -10.79 -14.45 -14.64
C VAL A 183 -10.32 -15.22 -13.41
N GLU A 184 -9.18 -15.90 -13.50
CA GLU A 184 -8.60 -16.66 -12.41
C GLU A 184 -8.11 -15.74 -11.27
N MET A 185 -7.56 -14.58 -11.60
CA MET A 185 -7.22 -13.54 -10.63
C MET A 185 -8.45 -13.10 -9.82
N VAL A 186 -9.55 -12.76 -10.48
CA VAL A 186 -10.80 -12.33 -9.81
C VAL A 186 -11.40 -13.45 -8.96
N LYS A 187 -11.26 -14.71 -9.39
CA LYS A 187 -11.72 -15.86 -8.59
C LYS A 187 -10.93 -16.01 -7.30
N ARG A 188 -9.61 -15.83 -7.37
CA ARG A 188 -8.69 -16.00 -6.22
C ARG A 188 -8.77 -14.86 -5.22
N TRP A 189 -8.75 -13.62 -5.70
CA TRP A 189 -8.73 -12.44 -4.84
C TRP A 189 -9.96 -11.56 -5.10
N PRO A 190 -10.71 -11.17 -4.05
CA PRO A 190 -11.75 -10.17 -4.23
C PRO A 190 -11.12 -8.88 -4.76
N PRO A 191 -11.62 -8.32 -5.86
CA PRO A 191 -11.07 -7.10 -6.42
C PRO A 191 -11.47 -5.89 -5.58
N ASP A 192 -10.49 -5.06 -5.26
CA ASP A 192 -10.69 -3.76 -4.62
C ASP A 192 -11.20 -2.73 -5.64
N ASP A 193 -11.62 -1.55 -5.18
CA ASP A 193 -12.20 -0.49 -6.03
C ASP A 193 -11.27 -0.08 -7.18
N ASP A 194 -9.97 0.11 -6.89
CA ASP A 194 -8.97 0.47 -7.91
C ASP A 194 -8.84 -0.62 -8.99
N VAL A 195 -8.93 -1.89 -8.58
CA VAL A 195 -8.87 -3.04 -9.49
C VAL A 195 -10.09 -3.04 -10.39
N ILE A 196 -11.28 -2.84 -9.82
CA ILE A 196 -12.55 -2.78 -10.56
C ILE A 196 -12.54 -1.65 -11.58
N GLU A 197 -12.12 -0.45 -11.17
CA GLU A 197 -12.02 0.71 -12.06
C GLU A 197 -11.06 0.41 -13.22
N SER A 198 -9.88 -0.11 -12.91
CA SER A 198 -8.87 -0.45 -13.93
C SER A 198 -9.35 -1.55 -14.87
N LEU A 199 -10.07 -2.55 -14.37
CA LEU A 199 -10.65 -3.62 -15.19
C LEU A 199 -11.69 -3.06 -16.17
N PHE A 200 -12.55 -2.14 -15.75
CA PHE A 200 -13.59 -1.57 -16.64
C PHE A 200 -13.04 -0.64 -17.71
N MET A 201 -11.80 -0.15 -17.56
CA MET A 201 -11.09 0.60 -18.59
C MET A 201 -10.49 -0.29 -19.70
N LEU A 202 -10.50 -1.61 -19.52
CA LEU A 202 -9.96 -2.53 -20.52
C LEU A 202 -10.91 -2.72 -21.71
N ASN A 203 -10.30 -2.88 -22.89
CA ASN A 203 -11.02 -3.08 -24.15
C ASN A 203 -11.43 -4.55 -24.33
N PHE A 204 -12.51 -4.96 -23.65
CA PHE A 204 -13.07 -6.30 -23.79
C PHE A 204 -13.93 -6.44 -25.05
N SER A 205 -13.76 -7.56 -25.76
CA SER A 205 -14.77 -8.03 -26.72
C SER A 205 -16.06 -8.45 -26.02
N LYS A 206 -17.16 -8.60 -26.75
CA LYS A 206 -18.47 -8.98 -26.17
C LYS A 206 -18.39 -10.29 -25.37
N ALA A 207 -17.75 -11.31 -25.93
CA ALA A 207 -17.57 -12.62 -25.26
C ALA A 207 -16.66 -12.51 -24.03
N GLN A 208 -15.58 -11.73 -24.11
CA GLN A 208 -14.67 -11.52 -22.98
C GLN A 208 -15.35 -10.79 -21.82
N LYS A 209 -16.17 -9.79 -22.14
CA LYS A 209 -16.98 -9.06 -21.17
C LYS A 209 -17.95 -9.98 -20.43
N GLU A 210 -18.59 -10.91 -21.13
CA GLU A 210 -19.48 -11.90 -20.52
C GLU A 210 -18.74 -12.84 -19.56
N ALA A 211 -17.56 -13.34 -19.95
CA ALA A 211 -16.72 -14.15 -19.07
C ALA A 211 -16.29 -13.39 -17.80
N MET A 212 -15.90 -12.12 -17.94
CA MET A 212 -15.52 -11.25 -16.83
C MET A 212 -16.72 -10.96 -15.90
N LEU A 213 -17.89 -10.64 -16.47
CA LEU A 213 -19.11 -10.42 -15.69
C LEU A 213 -19.51 -11.66 -14.90
N SER A 214 -19.39 -12.85 -15.49
CA SER A 214 -19.64 -14.11 -14.80
C SER A 214 -18.71 -14.28 -13.59
N ALA A 215 -17.41 -14.04 -13.76
CA ALA A 215 -16.42 -14.12 -12.68
C ALA A 215 -16.68 -13.11 -11.55
N LEU A 216 -16.94 -11.85 -11.91
CA LEU A 216 -17.25 -10.78 -10.96
C LEU A 216 -18.57 -11.01 -10.24
N SER A 217 -19.56 -11.64 -10.89
CA SER A 217 -20.87 -11.88 -10.28
C SER A 217 -20.77 -12.72 -9.00
N ALA A 218 -19.84 -13.68 -8.95
CA ALA A 218 -19.61 -14.52 -7.77
C ALA A 218 -19.04 -13.73 -6.58
N LYS A 219 -18.44 -12.55 -6.82
CA LYS A 219 -17.81 -11.71 -5.80
C LYS A 219 -18.67 -10.53 -5.36
N ILE A 220 -19.86 -10.35 -5.95
CA ILE A 220 -20.76 -9.22 -5.65
C ILE A 220 -20.96 -8.95 -4.15
N PRO A 221 -21.20 -9.94 -3.27
CA PRO A 221 -21.40 -9.67 -1.84
C PRO A 221 -20.19 -9.05 -1.13
N LEU A 222 -19.00 -9.17 -1.72
CA LEU A 222 -17.73 -8.68 -1.18
C LEU A 222 -17.31 -7.32 -1.77
N LEU A 223 -18.00 -6.84 -2.81
CA LEU A 223 -17.67 -5.58 -3.45
C LEU A 223 -18.14 -4.40 -2.58
N SER A 224 -17.45 -3.27 -2.72
CA SER A 224 -17.95 -2.00 -2.17
C SER A 224 -19.23 -1.55 -2.90
N GLU A 225 -19.96 -0.62 -2.29
CA GLU A 225 -21.10 0.03 -2.93
C GLU A 225 -20.71 0.68 -4.28
N CYS A 226 -19.58 1.39 -4.32
CA CYS A 226 -19.10 2.07 -5.52
C CYS A 226 -18.81 1.09 -6.64
N SER A 227 -18.09 0.01 -6.32
CA SER A 227 -17.74 -1.07 -7.27
C SER A 227 -18.97 -1.82 -7.76
N ALA A 228 -19.92 -2.12 -6.89
CA ALA A 228 -21.16 -2.80 -7.27
C ALA A 228 -21.99 -1.95 -8.24
N LEU A 229 -22.13 -0.64 -7.98
CA LEU A 229 -22.83 0.27 -8.87
C LEU A 229 -22.10 0.46 -10.21
N ALA A 230 -20.76 0.52 -10.21
CA ALA A 230 -19.96 0.54 -11.42
C ALA A 230 -20.15 -0.73 -12.25
N LEU A 231 -20.16 -1.90 -11.60
CA LEU A 231 -20.41 -3.20 -12.25
C LEU A 231 -21.78 -3.25 -12.92
N MET A 232 -22.81 -2.67 -12.30
CA MET A 232 -24.15 -2.57 -12.92
C MET A 232 -24.16 -1.70 -14.18
N ARG A 233 -23.42 -0.59 -14.20
CA ARG A 233 -23.26 0.25 -15.40
C ARG A 233 -22.50 -0.50 -16.47
N PHE A 234 -21.44 -1.20 -16.10
CA PHE A 234 -20.67 -2.03 -17.01
C PHE A 234 -21.54 -3.15 -17.61
N ALA A 235 -22.45 -3.74 -16.83
CA ALA A 235 -23.34 -4.81 -17.27
C ALA A 235 -24.55 -4.36 -18.12
N SER A 236 -24.88 -3.07 -18.17
CA SER A 236 -26.20 -2.57 -18.66
C SER A 236 -26.52 -2.81 -20.15
N ARG A 237 -25.59 -3.38 -20.92
CA ARG A 237 -25.74 -3.70 -22.34
C ARG A 237 -25.30 -5.12 -22.71
N SER A 238 -25.13 -5.99 -21.70
CA SER A 238 -24.72 -7.39 -21.90
C SER A 238 -25.85 -8.35 -21.52
N PRO A 239 -26.05 -9.45 -22.26
CA PRO A 239 -27.01 -10.49 -21.88
C PRO A 239 -26.65 -11.13 -20.53
N ALA A 240 -25.36 -11.18 -20.17
CA ALA A 240 -24.90 -11.62 -18.85
C ALA A 240 -25.31 -10.67 -17.71
N GLY A 241 -25.84 -9.48 -18.03
CA GLY A 241 -26.33 -8.53 -17.03
C GLY A 241 -27.47 -9.07 -16.19
N ALA A 242 -28.28 -10.01 -16.70
CA ALA A 242 -29.36 -10.63 -15.93
C ALA A 242 -28.84 -11.31 -14.64
N LEU A 243 -27.77 -12.12 -14.77
CA LEU A 243 -27.14 -12.79 -13.64
C LEU A 243 -26.53 -11.79 -12.63
N VAL A 244 -26.00 -10.68 -13.14
CA VAL A 244 -25.46 -9.61 -12.28
C VAL A 244 -26.58 -9.00 -11.45
N TYR A 245 -27.70 -8.58 -12.06
CA TYR A 245 -28.82 -7.99 -11.32
C TYR A 245 -29.45 -8.96 -10.32
N GLU A 246 -29.53 -10.25 -10.67
CA GLU A 246 -29.98 -11.30 -9.75
C GLU A 246 -29.11 -11.37 -8.49
N ARG A 247 -27.78 -11.43 -8.68
CA ARG A 247 -26.84 -11.47 -7.56
C ARG A 247 -26.71 -10.15 -6.83
N MET A 248 -26.97 -9.00 -7.46
CA MET A 248 -26.99 -7.70 -6.79
C MET A 248 -28.03 -7.63 -5.67
N LEU A 249 -29.12 -8.39 -5.76
CA LEU A 249 -30.09 -8.45 -4.66
C LEU A 249 -29.50 -9.06 -3.38
N SER A 250 -28.39 -9.81 -3.45
CA SER A 250 -27.70 -10.34 -2.27
C SER A 250 -26.90 -9.29 -1.48
N HIS A 251 -26.64 -8.12 -2.08
CA HIS A 251 -25.79 -7.08 -1.52
C HIS A 251 -26.37 -6.42 -0.24
N SER A 252 -25.49 -5.92 0.63
CA SER A 252 -25.87 -5.28 1.90
C SER A 252 -26.43 -3.86 1.70
N SER A 253 -25.74 -3.05 0.87
CA SER A 253 -26.09 -1.63 0.60
C SER A 253 -27.47 -1.44 -0.03
N HIS A 254 -28.22 -0.48 0.51
CA HIS A 254 -29.60 -0.17 0.15
C HIS A 254 -29.67 0.47 -1.24
N ARG A 255 -28.64 1.27 -1.60
CA ARG A 255 -28.53 1.94 -2.90
C ARG A 255 -28.32 0.96 -4.04
N VAL A 256 -27.52 -0.09 -3.81
CA VAL A 256 -27.31 -1.16 -4.78
C VAL A 256 -28.62 -1.90 -5.03
N LEU A 257 -29.33 -2.30 -3.96
CA LEU A 257 -30.63 -2.97 -4.06
C LEU A 257 -31.67 -2.12 -4.79
N ALA A 258 -31.81 -0.86 -4.40
CA ALA A 258 -32.73 0.09 -5.01
C ALA A 258 -32.44 0.33 -6.51
N SER A 259 -31.16 0.28 -6.90
CA SER A 259 -30.75 0.40 -8.30
C SER A 259 -31.00 -0.90 -9.09
N ALA A 260 -30.90 -2.06 -8.44
CA ALA A 260 -31.01 -3.37 -9.06
C ALA A 260 -32.47 -3.81 -9.28
N LEU A 261 -33.36 -3.55 -8.32
CA LEU A 261 -34.77 -3.96 -8.36
C LEU A 261 -35.53 -3.47 -9.62
N PRO A 262 -35.41 -2.21 -10.07
CA PRO A 262 -36.07 -1.75 -11.30
C PRO A 262 -35.57 -2.46 -12.57
N LYS A 263 -34.35 -3.00 -12.54
CA LYS A 263 -33.69 -3.67 -13.66
C LYS A 263 -33.83 -5.19 -13.60
N TRP A 264 -34.72 -5.70 -12.76
CA TRP A 264 -34.95 -7.14 -12.60
C TRP A 264 -35.32 -7.80 -13.94
N PRO A 265 -34.55 -8.82 -14.38
CA PRO A 265 -34.67 -9.35 -15.74
C PRO A 265 -35.83 -10.34 -15.92
N ARG A 266 -36.22 -11.07 -14.86
CA ARG A 266 -37.22 -12.15 -14.97
C ARG A 266 -38.65 -11.62 -14.89
N LYS A 267 -39.60 -12.35 -15.48
CA LYS A 267 -41.04 -12.05 -15.31
C LYS A 267 -41.54 -12.44 -13.92
N GLU A 268 -40.99 -13.50 -13.35
CA GLU A 268 -41.27 -13.95 -11.99
C GLU A 268 -40.59 -13.05 -10.95
N PRO A 269 -41.16 -12.97 -9.72
CA PRO A 269 -40.50 -12.28 -8.63
C PRO A 269 -39.20 -12.99 -8.22
N PRO A 270 -38.30 -12.31 -7.49
CA PRO A 270 -37.12 -12.94 -6.90
C PRO A 270 -37.45 -14.18 -6.05
N ASP A 271 -36.45 -15.03 -5.84
CA ASP A 271 -36.57 -16.21 -4.97
C ASP A 271 -37.12 -15.87 -3.58
N ASP A 272 -37.89 -16.79 -2.99
CA ASP A 272 -38.62 -16.59 -1.75
C ASP A 272 -37.69 -16.15 -0.61
N LEU A 273 -36.50 -16.76 -0.49
CA LEU A 273 -35.50 -16.36 0.52
C LEU A 273 -35.04 -14.91 0.33
N THR A 274 -34.88 -14.48 -0.93
CA THR A 274 -34.50 -13.11 -1.27
C THR A 274 -35.64 -12.15 -0.94
N LEU A 275 -36.87 -12.50 -1.30
CA LEU A 275 -38.06 -11.70 -0.99
C LEU A 275 -38.27 -11.55 0.52
N ILE A 276 -38.15 -12.64 1.30
CA ILE A 276 -38.28 -12.61 2.76
C ILE A 276 -37.26 -11.63 3.34
N ARG A 277 -36.00 -11.70 2.89
CA ARG A 277 -34.94 -10.80 3.36
C ARG A 277 -35.20 -9.33 2.97
N LEU A 278 -35.71 -9.07 1.77
CA LEU A 278 -35.99 -7.71 1.30
C LEU A 278 -37.25 -7.11 1.96
N LEU A 279 -38.30 -7.90 2.18
CA LEU A 279 -39.54 -7.45 2.85
C LEU A 279 -39.39 -7.25 4.36
N LYS A 280 -38.36 -7.86 4.96
CA LYS A 280 -37.99 -7.64 6.37
C LYS A 280 -37.29 -6.31 6.60
N ARG A 281 -36.81 -5.65 5.55
CA ARG A 281 -36.21 -4.31 5.66
C ARG A 281 -37.30 -3.26 5.85
N ASP A 282 -36.92 -2.13 6.45
CA ASP A 282 -37.81 -1.00 6.72
C ASP A 282 -37.45 0.25 5.88
N GLU A 283 -36.35 0.21 5.11
CA GLU A 283 -35.96 1.37 4.31
C GLU A 283 -36.83 1.51 3.07
N ASP A 284 -37.48 2.67 2.94
CA ASP A 284 -38.37 2.99 1.83
C ASP A 284 -37.66 2.99 0.47
N VAL A 285 -36.37 3.37 0.44
CA VAL A 285 -35.50 3.33 -0.73
C VAL A 285 -35.44 1.93 -1.36
N VAL A 286 -35.56 0.87 -0.57
CA VAL A 286 -35.56 -0.52 -1.05
C VAL A 286 -36.99 -1.04 -1.22
N LEU A 287 -37.88 -0.77 -0.26
CA LEU A 287 -39.25 -1.27 -0.27
C LEU A 287 -40.08 -0.71 -1.43
N VAL A 288 -39.94 0.58 -1.77
CA VAL A 288 -40.73 1.18 -2.86
C VAL A 288 -40.41 0.52 -4.22
N PRO A 289 -39.14 0.40 -4.66
CA PRO A 289 -38.81 -0.35 -5.87
C PRO A 289 -39.26 -1.82 -5.83
N LEU A 290 -39.16 -2.47 -4.66
CA LEU A 290 -39.60 -3.86 -4.48
C LEU A 290 -41.12 -4.00 -4.65
N LEU A 291 -41.91 -3.14 -4.01
CA LEU A 291 -43.36 -3.15 -4.12
C LEU A 291 -43.81 -2.84 -5.54
N ARG A 292 -43.14 -1.91 -6.23
CA ARG A 292 -43.39 -1.67 -7.67
C ARG A 292 -43.15 -2.93 -8.51
N LEU A 293 -42.06 -3.64 -8.22
CA LEU A 293 -41.74 -4.92 -8.87
C LEU A 293 -42.81 -5.98 -8.61
N LEU A 294 -43.26 -6.10 -7.36
CA LEU A 294 -44.29 -7.05 -6.91
C LEU A 294 -45.71 -6.69 -7.36
N ARG A 295 -45.99 -5.41 -7.61
CA ARG A 295 -47.26 -5.01 -8.23
C ARG A 295 -47.33 -5.51 -9.66
N ALA A 296 -46.23 -5.42 -10.40
CA ALA A 296 -46.14 -5.92 -11.76
C ALA A 296 -46.09 -7.47 -11.83
N ARG A 297 -45.64 -8.12 -10.75
CA ARG A 297 -45.37 -9.56 -10.68
C ARG A 297 -46.08 -10.12 -9.45
N ARG A 298 -47.22 -10.81 -9.64
CA ARG A 298 -48.10 -11.35 -8.57
C ARG A 298 -47.33 -11.77 -7.32
N ILE A 299 -47.83 -11.37 -6.15
CA ILE A 299 -47.12 -11.68 -4.91
C ILE A 299 -47.32 -13.16 -4.51
N PRO A 300 -46.33 -13.78 -3.88
CA PRO A 300 -46.52 -15.06 -3.21
C PRO A 300 -47.54 -14.94 -2.06
N ALA A 301 -48.32 -16.00 -1.81
CA ALA A 301 -49.35 -16.00 -0.77
C ALA A 301 -48.79 -15.70 0.64
N TRP A 302 -47.60 -16.21 0.97
CA TRP A 302 -46.95 -15.98 2.25
C TRP A 302 -46.60 -14.50 2.50
N ALA A 303 -46.39 -13.71 1.43
CA ALA A 303 -46.01 -12.30 1.53
C ALA A 303 -47.21 -11.38 1.79
N ALA A 304 -48.44 -11.84 1.57
CA ALA A 304 -49.65 -11.03 1.64
C ALA A 304 -49.83 -10.35 3.01
N ALA A 305 -49.62 -11.09 4.10
CA ALA A 305 -49.76 -10.56 5.45
C ALA A 305 -48.75 -9.42 5.75
N ARG A 306 -47.50 -9.58 5.31
CA ARG A 306 -46.47 -8.54 5.48
C ARG A 306 -46.79 -7.30 4.63
N VAL A 307 -47.26 -7.48 3.40
CA VAL A 307 -47.64 -6.35 2.53
C VAL A 307 -48.85 -5.59 3.10
N LYS A 308 -49.85 -6.28 3.68
CA LYS A 308 -50.94 -5.62 4.42
C LYS A 308 -50.42 -4.78 5.58
N LEU A 309 -49.53 -5.34 6.41
CA LEU A 309 -48.92 -4.63 7.52
C LEU A 309 -48.16 -3.38 7.05
N LEU A 310 -47.40 -3.49 5.95
CA LEU A 310 -46.71 -2.34 5.36
C LEU A 310 -47.68 -1.27 4.84
N ALA A 311 -48.86 -1.64 4.34
CA ALA A 311 -49.86 -0.68 3.88
C ALA A 311 -50.46 0.14 5.03
N GLU A 312 -50.66 -0.47 6.19
CA GLU A 312 -51.32 0.15 7.34
C GLU A 312 -50.36 0.94 8.24
N LYS A 313 -49.21 0.33 8.58
CA LYS A 313 -48.40 0.77 9.73
C LYS A 313 -47.02 1.35 9.37
N HIS A 314 -46.61 1.34 8.10
CA HIS A 314 -45.27 1.80 7.73
C HIS A 314 -45.12 3.33 7.83
N GLU A 315 -43.96 3.80 8.29
CA GLU A 315 -43.68 5.23 8.52
C GLU A 315 -43.71 6.04 7.22
N SER A 316 -43.05 5.55 6.17
CA SER A 316 -43.01 6.22 4.86
C SER A 316 -44.37 6.14 4.14
N PRO A 317 -44.97 7.28 3.72
CA PRO A 317 -46.25 7.29 3.01
C PRO A 317 -46.14 6.63 1.63
N ALA A 318 -44.99 6.71 0.96
CA ALA A 318 -44.78 6.10 -0.35
C ALA A 318 -44.90 4.56 -0.28
N VAL A 319 -44.36 3.95 0.77
CA VAL A 319 -44.47 2.50 1.01
C VAL A 319 -45.93 2.12 1.24
N ARG A 320 -46.66 2.89 2.08
CA ARG A 320 -48.09 2.65 2.33
C ARG A 320 -48.93 2.70 1.06
N VAL A 321 -48.72 3.70 0.22
CA VAL A 321 -49.44 3.85 -1.06
C VAL A 321 -49.17 2.68 -2.00
N TRP A 322 -47.90 2.28 -2.18
CA TRP A 322 -47.57 1.17 -3.08
C TRP A 322 -48.04 -0.18 -2.54
N ALA A 323 -47.93 -0.43 -1.23
CA ALA A 323 -48.42 -1.64 -0.60
C ALA A 323 -49.95 -1.72 -0.67
N GLY A 324 -50.66 -0.63 -0.34
CA GLY A 324 -52.12 -0.54 -0.44
C GLY A 324 -52.62 -0.78 -1.87
N SER A 325 -51.91 -0.26 -2.87
CA SER A 325 -52.23 -0.53 -4.29
C SER A 325 -52.13 -2.02 -4.64
N ILE A 326 -51.20 -2.78 -4.05
CA ILE A 326 -51.09 -4.23 -4.26
C ILE A 326 -52.25 -4.96 -3.57
N VAL A 327 -52.57 -4.58 -2.33
CA VAL A 327 -53.67 -5.17 -1.55
C VAL A 327 -55.00 -5.03 -2.30
N GLN A 328 -55.27 -3.85 -2.86
CA GLN A 328 -56.46 -3.59 -3.66
C GLN A 328 -56.43 -4.34 -5.00
N ALA A 329 -55.31 -4.29 -5.72
CA ALA A 329 -55.23 -4.87 -7.07
C ALA A 329 -55.28 -6.41 -7.09
N GLN A 330 -54.79 -7.06 -6.04
CA GLN A 330 -54.72 -8.53 -5.95
C GLN A 330 -55.82 -9.10 -5.04
N ASN A 331 -56.84 -8.29 -4.67
CA ASN A 331 -57.94 -8.68 -3.79
C ASN A 331 -57.47 -9.41 -2.54
N LEU A 332 -56.42 -8.90 -1.90
CA LEU A 332 -55.85 -9.55 -0.74
C LEU A 332 -56.70 -9.36 0.51
N VAL A 333 -57.87 -8.68 0.43
CA VAL A 333 -58.78 -8.39 1.55
C VAL A 333 -59.14 -9.66 2.29
#